data_AF-A0A7W1KV13-F1
#
_entry.id   AF-A0A7W1KV13-F1
#
_cell.length_a   1.000
_cell.length_b   1.000
_cell.length_c   1.000
_cell.angle_alpha   90.00
_cell.angle_beta   90.00
_cell.angle_gamma   90.00
#
_symmetry.space_group_name_H-M   'P 1'
#
loop_
_entity.id
_entity.type
_entity.pdbx_description
1 polymer ?
#
loop_
_entity_poly.entity_id
_entity_poly.type
_entity_poly.pdbx_seq_one_letter_code
_entity_poly.pdbx_strand_id
1 'polypeptide(L)'
;WIGLPGLYRNDSPWNPVLRVLARKGGLVLQWPYDSGDQGAAGRLVPLGDGWFAVGEERDPRRLRFEGTTAQGKSVVAEFNGGRWYRSPEE
;
A
#
# COMPACT_ATOMS: atom_id res chain seq x y z
N TRP A 1 3.19 -4.35 12.06
CA TRP A 1 3.36 -3.46 10.89
C TRP A 1 4.80 -3.25 10.44
N ILE A 2 5.83 -3.67 11.18
CA ILE A 2 7.24 -3.33 10.88
C ILE A 2 7.69 -3.77 9.46
N GLY A 3 7.15 -4.88 8.94
CA GLY A 3 7.50 -5.41 7.62
C GLY A 3 6.66 -4.93 6.43
N LEU A 4 5.71 -4.01 6.62
CA LEU A 4 4.81 -3.54 5.56
C LEU A 4 5.26 -2.23 4.89
N PRO A 5 5.86 -1.25 5.59
CA PRO A 5 6.45 -0.07 4.95
C PRO A 5 7.46 -0.44 3.86
N GLY A 6 7.44 0.30 2.75
CA GLY A 6 8.33 0.06 1.63
C GLY A 6 7.78 0.60 0.32
N LEU A 7 8.58 0.41 -0.73
CA LEU A 7 8.22 0.74 -2.10
C LEU A 7 7.77 -0.52 -2.84
N TYR A 8 6.61 -0.45 -3.46
CA TYR A 8 6.04 -1.51 -4.26
C TYR A 8 5.85 -1.03 -5.70
N ARG A 9 6.09 -1.90 -6.68
CA ARG A 9 6.05 -1.57 -8.12
C ARG A 9 5.24 -2.59 -8.92
N ASN A 10 4.66 -2.16 -10.02
CA ASN A 10 4.05 -3.04 -11.01
C ASN A 10 4.38 -2.56 -12.43
N ASP A 11 3.79 -3.23 -13.42
CA ASP A 11 3.94 -2.96 -14.84
C ASP A 11 2.89 -1.97 -15.38
N SER A 12 2.01 -1.43 -14.54
CA SER A 12 0.99 -0.48 -14.96
C SER A 12 1.63 0.85 -15.37
N PRO A 13 1.42 1.35 -16.60
CA PRO A 13 1.97 2.63 -17.02
C PRO A 13 1.30 3.81 -16.31
N TRP A 14 0.09 3.61 -15.76
CA TRP A 14 -0.70 4.66 -15.12
C TRP A 14 -0.47 4.74 -13.62
N ASN A 15 -0.26 3.59 -12.96
CA ASN A 15 -0.04 3.50 -11.52
C ASN A 15 1.16 2.61 -11.19
N PRO A 16 2.38 2.97 -11.63
CA PRO A 16 3.54 2.08 -11.59
C PRO A 16 4.08 1.81 -10.19
N VAL A 17 3.74 2.68 -9.22
CA VAL A 17 4.36 2.71 -7.91
C VAL A 17 3.31 2.90 -6.82
N LEU A 18 3.50 2.18 -5.72
CA LEU A 18 2.73 2.27 -4.50
C LEU A 18 3.72 2.32 -3.33
N ARG A 19 3.70 3.40 -2.54
CA ARG A 19 4.60 3.55 -1.38
C ARG A 19 3.82 3.45 -0.08
N VAL A 20 4.30 2.61 0.82
CA VAL A 20 3.73 2.44 2.17
C VAL A 20 4.69 3.02 3.18
N LEU A 21 4.22 3.94 4.00
CA LEU A 21 5.02 4.65 4.99
C LEU A 21 4.50 4.35 6.40
N ALA A 22 5.42 4.18 7.35
CA ALA A 22 5.08 4.28 8.76
C ALA A 22 5.01 5.75 9.17
N ARG A 23 3.92 6.15 9.83
CA ARG A 23 3.75 7.46 10.47
C ARG A 23 3.28 7.25 11.91
N LYS A 24 3.31 8.30 12.73
CA LYS A 24 2.95 8.21 14.15
C LYS A 24 1.54 7.63 14.31
N GLY A 25 1.47 6.40 14.82
CA GLY A 25 0.21 5.70 15.08
C GLY A 25 -0.43 4.96 13.89
N GLY A 26 0.28 4.74 12.78
CA GLY A 26 -0.28 3.90 11.70
C GLY A 26 0.55 3.85 10.42
N LEU A 27 -0.04 3.24 9.40
CA LEU A 27 0.49 3.25 8.04
C LEU A 27 -0.23 4.27 7.17
N VAL A 28 0.49 4.76 6.17
CA VAL A 28 -0.01 5.66 5.14
C VAL A 28 0.38 5.09 3.78
N LEU A 29 -0.58 5.08 2.87
CA LEU A 29 -0.38 4.83 1.45
C LEU A 29 -0.08 6.16 0.76
N GLN A 30 1.01 6.21 0.00
CA GLN A 30 1.39 7.36 -0.80
C GLN A 30 1.43 6.95 -2.27
N TRP A 31 0.74 7.72 -3.11
CA TRP A 31 0.78 7.57 -4.56
C TRP A 31 1.85 8.49 -5.16
N PRO A 32 2.51 8.08 -6.27
CA PRO A 32 3.51 8.90 -6.95
C PRO A 32 2.90 10.13 -7.63
N TYR A 33 1.60 10.12 -7.92
CA TYR A 33 0.89 11.24 -8.56
C TYR A 33 -0.38 11.58 -7.79
N ASP A 34 -0.61 12.88 -7.59
CA ASP A 34 -1.85 13.44 -7.09
C ASP A 34 -2.88 13.36 -8.21
N SER A 35 -3.54 12.21 -8.33
CA SER A 35 -4.50 11.94 -9.40
C SER A 35 -5.88 12.43 -8.99
N GLY A 36 -6.05 13.73 -8.72
CA GLY A 36 -7.31 14.48 -8.56
C GLY A 36 -8.36 13.95 -7.56
N ASP A 37 -8.79 12.70 -7.75
CA ASP A 37 -9.62 11.87 -6.89
C ASP A 37 -8.83 11.03 -5.86
N GLN A 38 -7.53 10.79 -6.09
CA GLN A 38 -6.67 10.07 -5.15
C GLN A 38 -5.71 11.03 -4.46
N GLY A 39 -6.18 11.73 -3.44
CA GLY A 39 -5.34 12.65 -2.67
C GLY A 39 -3.99 12.03 -2.32
N ALA A 40 -2.93 12.82 -2.45
CA ALA A 40 -1.51 12.47 -2.37
C ALA A 40 -1.08 11.39 -1.34
N ALA A 41 -1.80 11.23 -0.23
CA ALA A 41 -1.60 10.13 0.70
C ALA A 41 -2.88 9.79 1.51
N GLY A 42 -3.17 8.50 1.70
CA GLY A 42 -4.31 8.00 2.48
C GLY A 42 -3.89 7.14 3.67
N ARG A 43 -4.52 7.32 4.84
CA ARG A 43 -4.26 6.48 6.01
C ARG A 43 -4.79 5.06 5.78
N LEU A 44 -3.98 4.05 6.11
CA LEU A 44 -4.42 2.66 6.13
C LEU A 44 -5.12 2.34 7.45
N VAL A 45 -6.40 2.01 7.38
CA VAL A 45 -7.23 1.63 8.53
C VAL A 45 -7.38 0.10 8.55
N PRO A 46 -6.95 -0.60 9.61
CA PRO A 46 -7.08 -2.06 9.70
C PRO A 46 -8.56 -2.48 9.72
N LEU A 47 -8.91 -3.48 8.90
CA LEU A 47 -10.24 -4.09 8.85
C LEU A 47 -10.30 -5.48 9.50
N GLY A 48 -9.13 -6.09 9.78
CA GLY A 48 -9.02 -7.50 10.18
C GLY A 48 -8.47 -8.38 9.04
N ASP A 49 -8.02 -9.59 9.36
CA ASP A 49 -7.56 -10.60 8.39
C ASP A 49 -6.50 -10.11 7.37
N GLY A 50 -5.66 -9.15 7.78
CA GLY A 50 -4.62 -8.57 6.93
C GLY A 50 -5.11 -7.53 5.91
N TRP A 51 -6.38 -7.14 5.97
CA TRP A 51 -6.98 -6.11 5.13
C TRP A 51 -6.91 -4.71 5.74
N PHE A 52 -6.82 -3.73 4.85
CA PHE A 52 -6.80 -2.30 5.15
C PHE A 52 -7.78 -1.56 4.24
N ALA A 53 -8.50 -0.60 4.81
CA ALA A 53 -9.23 0.43 4.08
C ALA A 53 -8.34 1.67 3.87
N VAL A 54 -8.53 2.35 2.75
CA VAL A 54 -7.87 3.62 2.43
C VAL A 54 -8.71 4.43 1.44
N GLY A 55 -8.66 5.76 1.57
CA GLY A 55 -9.43 6.69 0.74
C GLY A 55 -10.68 7.21 1.45
N GLU A 56 -11.72 7.48 0.68
CA GLU A 56 -12.98 8.04 1.20
C GLU A 56 -13.72 7.03 2.10
N GLU A 57 -14.30 7.51 3.20
CA GLU A 57 -14.99 6.66 4.17
C GLU A 57 -16.25 5.98 3.59
N ARG A 58 -16.91 6.63 2.63
CA ARG A 58 -18.14 6.13 1.99
C ARG A 58 -17.88 5.08 0.92
N ASP A 59 -16.68 5.08 0.32
CA ASP A 59 -16.25 4.10 -0.69
C ASP A 59 -14.75 3.78 -0.51
N PRO A 60 -14.40 3.02 0.54
CA PRO A 60 -13.01 2.76 0.86
C PRO A 60 -12.43 1.72 -0.11
N ARG A 61 -11.26 2.05 -0.66
CA ARG A 61 -10.48 1.07 -1.42
C ARG A 61 -9.80 0.09 -0.46
N ARG A 62 -9.66 -1.15 -0.92
CA ARG A 62 -9.11 -2.25 -0.13
C ARG A 62 -7.67 -2.55 -0.51
N LEU A 63 -6.86 -2.76 0.52
CA LEU A 63 -5.46 -3.13 0.41
C LEU A 63 -5.18 -4.33 1.32
N ARG A 64 -4.37 -5.28 0.86
CA ARG A 64 -3.76 -6.30 1.73
C ARG A 64 -2.33 -6.57 1.33
N PHE A 65 -1.59 -7.17 2.25
CA PHE A 65 -0.21 -7.57 2.04
C PHE A 65 -0.09 -9.08 2.03
N GLU A 66 0.53 -9.62 0.99
CA GLU A 66 0.70 -11.06 0.80
C GLU A 66 2.19 -11.44 0.80
N GLY A 67 2.46 -12.66 1.25
CA GLY A 67 3.79 -13.23 1.32
C GLY A 67 4.68 -12.53 2.36
N THR A 68 5.75 -13.19 2.77
CA THR A 68 6.74 -12.61 3.66
C THR A 68 8.13 -13.12 3.29
N THR A 69 9.11 -12.24 3.22
CA THR A 69 10.52 -12.64 3.05
C THR A 69 11.05 -13.31 4.32
N ALA A 70 12.23 -13.94 4.23
CA ALA A 70 12.91 -14.48 5.41
C ALA A 70 13.15 -13.43 6.51
N GLN A 71 13.19 -12.14 6.15
CA GLN A 71 13.37 -11.00 7.04
C GLN A 71 12.05 -10.39 7.55
N GLY A 72 10.90 -11.04 7.32
CA GLY A 72 9.62 -10.55 7.84
C GLY A 72 8.98 -9.41 7.04
N LYS A 73 9.49 -9.09 5.84
CA LYS A 73 8.95 -8.03 4.97
C LYS A 73 7.88 -8.59 4.02
N SER A 74 6.77 -7.88 3.84
CA SER A 74 5.75 -8.29 2.86
C SER A 74 6.30 -8.24 1.43
N VAL A 75 5.93 -9.24 0.61
CA VAL A 75 6.43 -9.35 -0.77
C VAL A 75 5.50 -8.67 -1.77
N VAL A 76 4.19 -8.70 -1.53
CA VAL A 76 3.18 -8.16 -2.45
C VAL A 76 2.20 -7.28 -1.70
N ALA A 77 1.85 -6.13 -2.29
CA ALA A 77 0.70 -5.33 -1.92
C ALA A 77 -0.37 -5.52 -3.00
N GLU A 78 -1.51 -6.07 -2.61
CA GLU A 78 -2.69 -6.13 -3.48
C GLU A 78 -3.60 -4.95 -3.12
N PHE A 79 -3.93 -4.14 -4.12
CA PHE A 79 -4.75 -2.96 -3.99
C PHE A 79 -5.83 -2.97 -5.07
N ASN A 80 -7.09 -3.11 -4.64
CA ASN A 80 -8.26 -3.12 -5.51
C ASN A 80 -8.11 -4.06 -6.73
N GLY A 81 -7.56 -5.27 -6.51
CA GLY A 81 -7.30 -6.26 -7.55
C GLY A 81 -5.97 -6.09 -8.32
N GLY A 82 -5.32 -4.93 -8.24
CA GLY A 82 -3.97 -4.72 -8.77
C GLY A 82 -2.90 -5.26 -7.83
N ARG A 83 -1.79 -5.77 -8.35
CA ARG A 83 -0.67 -6.28 -7.56
C ARG A 83 0.59 -5.46 -7.77
N TRP A 84 1.20 -5.02 -6.67
CA TRP A 84 2.51 -4.39 -6.66
C TRP A 84 3.47 -5.25 -5.85
N TYR A 85 4.67 -5.46 -6.37
CA TYR A 85 5.71 -6.28 -5.77
C TYR A 85 6.71 -5.38 -5.05
N ARG A 86 7.14 -5.78 -3.87
CA ARG A 86 8.13 -5.04 -3.10
C ARG A 86 9.40 -4.92 -3.94
N SER A 87 9.82 -3.68 -4.14
CA SER A 87 11.14 -3.40 -4.68
C SER A 87 12.19 -3.58 -3.58
N PRO A 88 13.38 -4.12 -3.87
CA PRO A 88 14.53 -3.90 -3.00
C PRO A 88 14.71 -2.38 -2.80
N GLU A 89 15.03 -2.02 -1.56
CA GLU A 89 15.43 -0.66 -1.18
C GLU A 89 16.94 -0.57 -1.47
N GLU A 90 17.38 0.44 -2.22
CA GLU A 90 18.81 0.82 -2.30
C GLU A 90 19.28 1.44 -0.97
#